data_AF-A0A0G0LU21-F1
#
_entry.id   AF-A0A0G0LU21-F1
#
_cell.length_a   1.000
_cell.length_b   1.000
_cell.length_c   1.000
_cell.angle_alpha   90.00
_cell.angle_beta   90.00
_cell.angle_gamma   90.00
#
_symmetry.space_group_name_H-M   'P 1'
#
loop_
_entity.id
_entity.type
_entity.pdbx_description
1 polymer ?
#
loop_
_entity_poly.entity_id
_entity_poly.type
_entity_poly.pdbx_seq_one_letter_code
_entity_poly.pdbx_strand_id
1 'polypeptide(L)'
;MKKCKSCKAEIPSDAKKCSHCGTDQRGWFRRHLILTGLLVLFIIVIAGAIAGSGGSDKSTSQSTAQTTSAETKPVEPMKITARELADDFDSNQVAAESKWKDKRVEFSAEITNITDTGLSFSRVASKEFSLAQISCRIKDKSQLLSLKNGQTVTVKGIVGSQTIGVIDVSDCEVIK
;
A
#
# COMPACT_ATOMS: atom_id res chain seq x y z
N MET A 1 16.86 -22.47 32.09
CA MET A 1 17.62 -22.25 30.84
C MET A 1 16.66 -22.44 29.67
N LYS A 2 16.84 -21.74 28.56
CA LYS A 2 16.02 -21.88 27.35
C LYS A 2 16.92 -21.96 26.11
N LYS A 3 16.41 -22.54 25.03
CA LYS A 3 17.14 -22.56 23.74
C LYS A 3 16.89 -21.27 22.97
N CYS A 4 17.95 -20.72 22.38
CA CYS A 4 17.86 -19.56 21.49
C CYS A 4 17.02 -19.91 20.25
N LYS A 5 16.09 -19.02 19.87
CA LYS A 5 15.21 -19.21 18.70
C LYS A 5 15.95 -19.33 17.36
N SER A 6 17.13 -18.70 17.21
CA SER A 6 17.93 -18.75 15.98
C SER A 6 19.03 -19.80 16.05
N CYS A 7 19.98 -19.67 16.99
CA CYS A 7 21.17 -20.51 17.02
C CYS A 7 21.06 -21.76 17.90
N LYS A 8 19.92 -21.97 18.57
CA LYS A 8 19.64 -23.12 19.46
C LYS A 8 20.56 -23.29 20.67
N ALA A 9 21.55 -22.40 20.85
CA ALA A 9 22.41 -22.37 22.03
C ALA A 9 21.60 -22.20 23.33
N GLU A 10 22.10 -22.77 24.42
CA GLU A 10 21.49 -22.66 25.73
C GLU A 10 21.79 -21.28 26.33
N ILE A 11 20.73 -20.57 26.71
CA ILE A 11 20.79 -19.24 27.28
C ILE A 11 19.98 -19.18 28.58
N PRO A 12 20.28 -18.27 29.51
CA PRO A 12 19.51 -18.14 30.73
C PRO A 12 18.07 -17.71 30.41
N SER A 13 17.12 -18.15 31.25
CA SER A 13 15.68 -18.08 30.95
C SER A 13 15.19 -16.63 30.78
N ASP A 14 15.85 -15.68 31.44
CA ASP A 14 15.58 -14.25 31.46
C ASP A 14 16.30 -13.45 30.35
N ALA A 15 17.21 -14.08 29.59
CA ALA A 15 17.96 -13.41 28.53
C ALA A 15 17.04 -12.77 27.49
N LYS A 16 17.16 -11.44 27.32
CA LYS A 16 16.44 -10.65 26.30
C LYS A 16 17.12 -10.73 24.93
N LYS A 17 18.46 -10.80 24.91
CA LYS A 17 19.29 -11.01 23.70
C LYS A 17 20.15 -12.25 23.88
N CYS A 18 20.40 -12.98 22.80
CA CYS A 18 21.30 -14.12 22.81
C CYS A 18 22.77 -13.67 22.87
N SER A 19 23.57 -14.24 23.78
CA SER A 19 25.00 -13.98 23.92
C SER A 19 25.86 -14.52 22.78
N HIS A 20 25.37 -15.52 22.04
CA HIS A 20 26.12 -16.15 20.95
C HIS A 20 25.85 -15.53 19.58
N CYS A 21 24.60 -15.16 19.28
CA CYS A 21 24.20 -14.68 17.95
C CYS A 21 23.50 -13.31 17.94
N GLY A 22 23.31 -12.68 19.11
CA GLY A 22 22.72 -11.34 19.21
C GLY A 22 21.21 -11.24 18.96
N THR A 23 20.56 -12.33 18.51
CA THR A 23 19.12 -12.33 18.19
C THR A 23 18.26 -12.03 19.43
N ASP A 24 17.31 -11.12 19.29
CA ASP A 24 16.34 -10.77 20.34
C ASP A 24 15.37 -11.94 20.58
N GLN A 25 15.24 -12.35 21.84
CA GLN A 25 14.46 -13.51 22.25
C GLN A 25 13.06 -13.13 22.73
N ARG A 26 12.77 -11.84 22.90
CA ARG A 26 11.46 -11.37 23.37
C ARG A 26 10.36 -11.75 22.39
N GLY A 27 9.18 -12.07 22.91
CA GLY A 27 7.98 -12.26 22.08
C GLY A 27 7.64 -10.95 21.36
N TRP A 28 7.00 -11.05 20.19
CA TRP A 28 6.62 -9.91 19.36
C TRP A 28 5.86 -8.83 20.17
N PHE A 29 4.96 -9.27 21.05
CA PHE A 29 4.18 -8.38 21.93
C PHE A 29 5.03 -7.57 22.93
N ARG A 30 6.09 -8.15 23.50
CA ARG A 30 7.00 -7.43 24.42
C ARG A 30 8.07 -6.62 23.70
N ARG A 31 8.26 -6.87 22.39
CA ARG A 31 9.16 -6.09 21.53
C ARG A 31 8.48 -4.79 21.07
N HIS A 32 7.17 -4.83 20.83
CA HIS A 32 6.40 -3.70 20.31
C HIS A 32 5.32 -3.23 21.28
N LEU A 33 5.73 -2.82 22.48
CA LEU A 33 4.84 -2.32 23.56
C LEU A 33 3.86 -1.24 23.08
N ILE A 34 4.28 -0.37 22.17
CA ILE A 34 3.46 0.71 21.60
C ILE A 34 2.35 0.15 20.69
N LEU A 35 2.69 -0.76 19.76
CA LEU A 35 1.72 -1.40 18.85
C LEU A 35 0.72 -2.26 19.62
N THR A 36 1.17 -2.99 20.64
CA THR A 36 0.28 -3.79 21.47
C THR A 36 -0.66 -2.93 22.30
N GLY A 37 -0.19 -1.79 22.80
CA GLY A 37 -1.03 -0.81 23.50
C GLY A 37 -2.11 -0.22 22.58
N LEU A 38 -1.74 0.15 21.35
CA LEU A 38 -2.69 0.66 20.34
C LEU A 38 -3.75 -0.38 19.94
N LEU A 39 -3.36 -1.65 19.77
CA LEU A 39 -4.31 -2.71 19.43
C LEU A 39 -5.34 -2.95 20.55
N VAL A 40 -4.91 -2.94 21.82
CA VAL A 40 -5.82 -3.07 22.97
C VAL A 40 -6.74 -1.85 23.08
N LEU A 41 -6.22 -0.64 22.87
CA LEU A 41 -7.01 0.59 22.85
C LEU A 41 -8.09 0.55 21.76
N PHE A 42 -7.73 0.10 20.55
CA PHE A 42 -8.65 -0.04 19.43
C PHE A 42 -9.81 -1.01 19.72
N ILE A 43 -9.52 -2.15 20.36
CA ILE A 43 -10.56 -3.11 20.77
C ILE A 43 -11.50 -2.50 21.83
N ILE A 44 -10.98 -1.73 22.80
CA ILE A 44 -11.80 -1.09 23.83
C ILE A 44 -12.73 -0.02 23.22
N VAL A 45 -12.25 0.75 22.25
CA VAL A 45 -13.07 1.75 21.53
C VAL A 45 -14.22 1.07 20.76
N ILE A 46 -13.95 -0.06 20.11
CA ILE A 46 -14.99 -0.83 19.41
C ILE A 46 -16.02 -1.41 20.39
N ALA A 47 -15.57 -1.95 21.53
CA ALA A 47 -16.47 -2.49 22.54
C ALA A 47 -17.34 -1.42 23.23
N GLY A 48 -16.83 -0.19 23.38
CA GLY A 48 -17.58 0.96 23.90
C GLY A 48 -18.69 1.46 22.97
N ALA A 49 -18.57 1.22 21.67
CA ALA A 49 -19.57 1.65 20.68
C ALA A 49 -20.80 0.73 20.59
N ILE A 50 -20.81 -0.43 21.26
CA ILE A 50 -21.92 -1.41 21.20
C ILE A 50 -22.97 -1.17 22.30
N ALA A 51 -22.75 -0.23 23.24
CA ALA A 51 -23.65 0.01 24.36
C ALA A 51 -24.69 1.13 24.15
N GLY A 52 -24.94 1.57 22.91
CA GLY A 52 -25.86 2.68 22.68
C GLY A 52 -26.39 2.82 21.26
N SER A 53 -27.28 1.92 20.84
CA SER A 53 -28.50 2.26 20.08
C SER A 53 -29.28 0.99 19.79
N GLY A 54 -30.49 0.89 20.35
CA GLY A 54 -31.47 -0.10 19.91
C GLY A 54 -32.06 0.27 18.56
N GLY A 55 -32.36 -0.74 17.75
CA GLY A 55 -33.26 -0.59 16.60
C GLY A 55 -32.89 -1.40 15.35
N SER A 56 -33.48 -2.60 15.28
CA SER A 56 -34.08 -3.20 14.07
C SER A 56 -33.21 -3.99 13.09
N ASP A 57 -33.51 -5.29 13.07
CA ASP A 57 -33.22 -6.35 12.11
C ASP A 57 -32.86 -5.95 10.67
N LYS A 58 -31.76 -6.51 10.16
CA LYS A 58 -31.70 -6.93 8.75
C LYS A 58 -30.68 -8.06 8.51
N SER A 59 -31.23 -9.27 8.40
CA SER A 59 -30.79 -10.42 7.61
C SER A 59 -29.33 -10.51 7.19
N THR A 60 -28.61 -11.40 7.87
CA THR A 60 -27.39 -12.05 7.38
C THR A 60 -27.70 -12.84 6.11
N SER A 61 -27.28 -12.33 4.94
CA SER A 61 -27.00 -13.16 3.78
C SER A 61 -25.50 -13.38 3.72
N GLN A 62 -25.11 -14.57 4.17
CA GLN A 62 -23.80 -15.17 3.98
C GLN A 62 -23.59 -15.41 2.49
N SER A 63 -22.95 -14.48 1.79
CA SER A 63 -22.46 -14.72 0.44
C SER A 63 -21.07 -15.33 0.52
N THR A 64 -21.02 -16.64 0.36
CA THR A 64 -19.82 -17.43 0.07
C THR A 64 -19.05 -16.75 -1.05
N ALA A 65 -17.84 -16.25 -0.75
CA ALA A 65 -16.91 -15.74 -1.74
C ALA A 65 -16.48 -16.90 -2.65
N GLN A 66 -17.24 -17.12 -3.70
CA GLN A 66 -16.92 -18.03 -4.78
C GLN A 66 -15.75 -17.39 -5.55
N THR A 67 -14.59 -18.04 -5.48
CA THR A 67 -13.42 -17.73 -6.30
C THR A 67 -13.77 -18.01 -7.76
N THR A 68 -14.40 -17.04 -8.41
CA THR A 68 -14.56 -17.05 -9.85
C THR A 68 -13.28 -16.48 -10.44
N SER A 69 -12.41 -17.39 -10.91
CA SER A 69 -11.36 -17.03 -11.87
C SER A 69 -12.06 -16.48 -13.12
N ALA A 70 -12.25 -15.18 -13.16
CA ALA A 70 -12.71 -14.48 -14.35
C ALA A 70 -11.54 -14.37 -15.32
N GLU A 71 -11.60 -15.19 -16.37
CA GLU A 71 -10.84 -15.03 -17.58
C GLU A 71 -10.98 -13.58 -18.06
N THR A 72 -9.93 -12.80 -17.84
CA THR A 72 -9.93 -11.35 -17.98
C THR A 72 -9.78 -11.01 -19.46
N LYS A 73 -10.89 -10.64 -20.09
CA LYS A 73 -10.86 -9.79 -21.29
C LYS A 73 -9.95 -8.58 -20.99
N PRO A 74 -9.04 -8.17 -21.91
CA PRO A 74 -8.18 -7.03 -21.67
C PRO A 74 -9.05 -5.79 -21.42
N VAL A 75 -9.05 -5.33 -20.17
CA VAL A 75 -9.72 -4.08 -19.78
C VAL A 75 -8.94 -2.96 -20.44
N GLU A 76 -9.56 -2.29 -21.42
CA GLU A 76 -8.95 -1.11 -22.03
C GLU A 76 -8.69 -0.04 -20.96
N PRO A 77 -7.49 0.55 -20.93
CA PRO A 77 -7.12 1.51 -19.90
C PRO A 77 -7.91 2.80 -20.07
N MET A 78 -8.40 3.34 -18.95
CA MET A 78 -9.03 4.66 -18.92
C MET A 78 -7.96 5.73 -19.09
N LYS A 79 -8.02 6.52 -20.17
CA LYS A 79 -7.10 7.64 -20.40
C LYS A 79 -7.44 8.80 -19.48
N ILE A 80 -6.48 9.21 -18.67
CA ILE A 80 -6.60 10.31 -17.71
C ILE A 80 -5.34 11.16 -17.73
N THR A 81 -5.37 12.29 -17.03
CA THR A 81 -4.14 13.04 -16.74
C THR A 81 -3.57 12.62 -15.40
N ALA A 82 -2.24 12.62 -15.26
CA ALA A 82 -1.60 12.41 -13.96
C ALA A 82 -2.05 13.45 -12.93
N ARG A 83 -2.38 14.66 -13.40
CA ARG A 83 -2.90 15.76 -12.61
C ARG A 83 -4.28 15.49 -12.04
N GLU A 84 -5.21 14.99 -12.86
CA GLU A 84 -6.54 14.60 -12.38
C GLU A 84 -6.43 13.56 -11.26
N LEU A 85 -5.61 12.53 -11.47
CA LEU A 85 -5.40 11.50 -10.46
C LEU A 85 -4.83 12.10 -9.16
N ALA A 86 -3.76 12.89 -9.27
CA ALA A 86 -3.11 13.50 -8.12
C ALA A 86 -4.01 14.49 -7.36
N ASP A 87 -4.74 15.33 -8.08
CA ASP A 87 -5.65 16.33 -7.52
C ASP A 87 -6.87 15.68 -6.83
N ASP A 88 -7.42 14.59 -7.38
CA ASP A 88 -8.50 13.84 -6.74
C ASP A 88 -8.05 13.27 -5.39
N PHE A 89 -6.86 12.65 -5.34
CA PHE A 89 -6.31 12.09 -4.10
C PHE A 89 -5.92 13.19 -3.09
N ASP A 90 -5.37 14.31 -3.55
CA ASP A 90 -5.02 15.47 -2.70
C ASP A 90 -6.27 16.16 -2.13
N SER A 91 -7.35 16.21 -2.91
CA SER A 91 -8.62 16.81 -2.50
C SER A 91 -9.39 15.92 -1.51
N ASN A 92 -9.54 14.63 -1.84
CA ASN A 92 -10.25 13.67 -0.99
C ASN A 92 -9.83 12.22 -1.32
N GLN A 93 -8.89 11.67 -0.55
CA GLN A 93 -8.42 10.30 -0.70
C GLN A 93 -9.54 9.26 -0.72
N VAL A 94 -10.55 9.36 0.15
CA VAL A 94 -11.63 8.34 0.25
C VAL A 94 -12.49 8.33 -1.02
N ALA A 95 -12.82 9.51 -1.54
CA ALA A 95 -13.54 9.64 -2.80
C ALA A 95 -12.69 9.18 -3.98
N ALA A 96 -11.40 9.51 -3.99
CA ALA A 96 -10.47 9.11 -5.04
C ALA A 96 -10.27 7.59 -5.07
N GLU A 97 -10.13 6.92 -3.92
CA GLU A 97 -10.04 5.46 -3.86
C GLU A 97 -11.33 4.79 -4.36
N SER A 98 -12.50 5.32 -4.00
CA SER A 98 -13.77 4.84 -4.58
C SER A 98 -13.84 5.04 -6.10
N LYS A 99 -13.31 6.16 -6.60
CA LYS A 99 -13.32 6.51 -8.02
C LYS A 99 -12.29 5.73 -8.83
N TRP A 100 -11.09 5.46 -8.31
CA TRP A 100 -9.94 5.03 -9.11
C TRP A 100 -9.38 3.66 -8.75
N LYS A 101 -9.55 3.20 -7.51
CA LYS A 101 -8.93 1.94 -7.06
C LYS A 101 -9.37 0.77 -7.93
N ASP A 102 -8.42 -0.12 -8.21
CA ASP A 102 -8.55 -1.30 -9.06
C ASP A 102 -8.86 -0.99 -10.55
N LYS A 103 -8.94 0.29 -10.94
CA LYS A 103 -9.06 0.68 -12.35
C LYS A 103 -7.70 0.73 -13.01
N ARG A 104 -7.65 0.22 -14.23
CA ARG A 104 -6.49 0.38 -15.11
C ARG A 104 -6.58 1.73 -15.81
N VAL A 105 -5.59 2.58 -15.56
CA VAL A 105 -5.51 3.94 -16.12
C VAL A 105 -4.30 4.06 -17.04
N GLU A 106 -4.35 4.99 -17.98
CA GLU A 106 -3.25 5.40 -18.84
C GLU A 106 -3.05 6.91 -18.70
N PHE A 107 -1.83 7.35 -18.41
CA PHE A 107 -1.50 8.76 -18.27
C PHE A 107 -0.06 9.03 -18.72
N SER A 108 0.20 10.29 -19.05
CA SER A 108 1.55 10.79 -19.36
C SER A 108 2.04 11.70 -18.24
N ALA A 109 3.31 11.55 -17.84
CA ALA A 109 3.95 12.37 -16.82
C ALA A 109 5.48 12.42 -16.97
N GLU A 110 6.09 13.47 -16.42
CA GLU A 110 7.54 13.64 -16.34
C GLU A 110 8.12 12.78 -15.20
N ILE A 111 9.07 11.91 -15.52
CA ILE A 111 9.74 11.05 -14.54
C ILE A 111 10.57 11.91 -13.58
N THR A 112 10.31 11.82 -12.28
CA THR A 112 11.11 12.50 -11.26
C THR A 112 12.13 11.57 -10.60
N ASN A 113 11.87 10.28 -10.56
CA ASN A 113 12.82 9.28 -10.07
C ASN A 113 12.63 7.92 -10.76
N ILE A 114 13.74 7.20 -10.95
CA ILE A 114 13.78 5.83 -11.48
C ILE A 114 14.51 4.97 -10.46
N THR A 115 13.89 3.87 -10.06
CA THR A 115 14.47 2.85 -9.18
C THR A 115 14.42 1.49 -9.85
N ASP A 116 14.96 0.45 -9.19
CA ASP A 116 14.83 -0.91 -9.67
C ASP A 116 13.40 -1.48 -9.49
N THR A 117 12.51 -0.75 -8.80
CA THR A 117 11.10 -1.12 -8.57
C THR A 117 10.12 -0.37 -9.47
N GLY A 118 10.56 0.71 -10.15
CA GLY A 118 9.75 1.41 -11.16
C GLY A 118 10.03 2.90 -11.26
N LEU A 119 8.95 3.68 -11.45
CA LEU A 119 8.99 5.12 -11.76
C LEU A 119 8.23 5.92 -10.71
N SER A 120 8.75 7.10 -10.37
CA SER A 120 8.04 8.08 -9.55
C SER A 120 7.73 9.35 -10.34
N PHE A 121 6.57 9.93 -10.06
CA PHE A 121 6.08 11.17 -10.65
C PHE A 121 5.57 12.09 -9.53
N SER A 122 6.38 13.07 -9.12
CA SER A 122 6.05 13.96 -7.98
C SER A 122 5.58 15.36 -8.37
N ARG A 123 5.74 15.76 -9.65
CA ARG A 123 5.31 17.08 -10.17
C ARG A 123 4.00 16.97 -10.96
N VAL A 124 3.03 16.27 -10.36
CA VAL A 124 1.79 15.89 -11.05
C VAL A 124 0.58 16.69 -10.58
N ALA A 125 0.54 17.08 -9.31
CA ALA A 125 -0.56 17.85 -8.75
C ALA A 125 -0.58 19.31 -9.23
N SER A 126 -1.77 19.91 -9.18
CA SER A 126 -2.00 21.32 -9.49
C SER A 126 -1.44 22.30 -8.47
N LYS A 127 -1.38 21.90 -7.20
CA LYS A 127 -0.98 22.76 -6.09
C LYS A 127 0.53 22.71 -5.90
N GLU A 128 1.15 23.88 -5.82
CA GLU A 128 2.60 24.07 -5.63
C GLU A 128 3.16 23.31 -4.40
N PHE A 129 2.35 23.11 -3.36
CA PHE A 129 2.75 22.42 -2.11
C PHE A 129 2.05 21.07 -1.90
N SER A 130 1.46 20.49 -2.94
CA SER A 130 0.88 19.14 -2.80
C SER A 130 1.99 18.12 -2.56
N LEU A 131 1.74 17.21 -1.63
CA LEU A 131 2.59 16.04 -1.39
C LEU A 131 2.15 14.84 -2.22
N ALA A 132 1.14 15.01 -3.09
CA ALA A 132 0.63 13.94 -3.93
C ALA A 132 1.65 13.58 -5.01
N GLN A 133 2.14 12.35 -4.97
CA GLN A 133 3.04 11.78 -5.96
C GLN A 133 2.55 10.40 -6.38
N ILE A 134 2.82 10.02 -7.63
CA ILE A 134 2.45 8.73 -8.17
C ILE A 134 3.69 7.84 -8.19
N SER A 135 3.57 6.64 -7.62
CA SER A 135 4.61 5.59 -7.66
C SER A 135 4.12 4.44 -8.53
N CYS A 136 4.73 4.27 -9.70
CA CYS A 136 4.41 3.21 -10.65
C CYS A 136 5.35 2.02 -10.46
N ARG A 137 4.81 0.86 -10.08
CA ARG A 137 5.58 -0.39 -9.93
C ARG A 137 5.66 -1.14 -11.26
N ILE A 138 6.87 -1.26 -11.80
CA ILE A 138 7.16 -1.91 -13.08
C ILE A 138 7.83 -3.25 -12.82
N LYS A 139 7.24 -4.33 -13.36
CA LYS A 139 7.77 -5.70 -13.22
C LYS A 139 8.93 -5.96 -14.20
N ASP A 140 8.78 -5.50 -15.44
CA ASP A 140 9.81 -5.66 -16.47
C ASP A 140 10.85 -4.53 -16.39
N LYS A 141 11.94 -4.80 -15.69
CA LYS A 141 13.04 -3.84 -15.50
C LYS A 141 13.68 -3.40 -16.83
N SER A 142 13.55 -4.18 -17.90
CA SER A 142 14.14 -3.81 -19.20
C SER A 142 13.51 -2.54 -19.79
N GLN A 143 12.25 -2.25 -19.45
CA GLN A 143 11.56 -1.03 -19.87
C GLN A 143 12.17 0.25 -19.26
N LEU A 144 12.90 0.13 -18.15
CA LEU A 144 13.49 1.26 -17.44
C LEU A 144 14.86 1.68 -18.01
N LEU A 145 15.56 0.76 -18.69
CA LEU A 145 16.97 0.93 -19.07
C LEU A 145 17.22 2.10 -20.01
N SER A 146 16.23 2.44 -20.85
CA SER A 146 16.32 3.55 -21.81
C SER A 146 15.77 4.87 -21.29
N LEU A 147 15.15 4.88 -20.10
CA LEU A 147 14.46 6.06 -19.56
C LEU A 147 15.42 6.94 -18.75
N LYS A 148 15.09 8.22 -18.66
CA LYS A 148 15.86 9.22 -17.90
C LYS A 148 14.93 10.08 -17.06
N ASN A 149 15.43 10.56 -15.91
CA ASN A 149 14.74 11.60 -15.15
C ASN A 149 14.55 12.85 -16.03
N GLY A 150 13.41 13.52 -15.87
CA GLY A 150 13.00 14.66 -16.70
C GLY A 150 12.36 14.28 -18.03
N GLN A 151 12.32 12.99 -18.40
CA GLN A 151 11.63 12.54 -19.60
C GLN A 151 10.13 12.38 -19.33
N THR A 152 9.30 12.87 -20.24
CA THR A 152 7.87 12.55 -20.25
C THR A 152 7.64 11.18 -20.86
N VAL A 153 6.90 10.32 -20.16
CA VAL A 153 6.53 8.98 -20.63
C VAL A 153 5.03 8.75 -20.44
N THR A 154 4.47 7.88 -21.28
CA THR A 154 3.13 7.35 -21.10
C THR A 154 3.21 6.00 -20.43
N VAL A 155 2.46 5.82 -19.36
CA VAL A 155 2.36 4.56 -18.62
C VAL A 155 0.91 4.15 -18.47
N LYS A 156 0.67 2.84 -18.43
CA LYS A 156 -0.60 2.28 -18.00
C LYS A 156 -0.38 1.39 -16.79
N GLY A 157 -1.32 1.39 -15.84
CA GLY A 157 -1.21 0.60 -14.62
C GLY A 157 -2.51 0.61 -13.82
N ILE A 158 -2.56 -0.16 -12.73
CA ILE A 158 -3.73 -0.34 -11.87
C ILE A 158 -3.58 0.53 -10.64
N VAL A 159 -4.51 1.46 -10.41
CA VAL A 159 -4.47 2.37 -9.26
C VAL A 159 -4.77 1.61 -7.96
N GLY A 160 -3.91 1.81 -6.97
CA GLY A 160 -4.04 1.30 -5.61
C GLY A 160 -4.53 2.38 -4.63
N SER A 161 -4.05 2.30 -3.38
CA SER A 161 -4.33 3.26 -2.32
C SER A 161 -3.26 4.35 -2.22
N GLN A 162 -3.53 5.40 -1.47
CA GLN A 162 -2.54 6.40 -1.12
C GLN A 162 -1.97 6.18 0.29
N THR A 163 -0.66 6.36 0.47
CA THR A 163 0.01 6.31 1.77
C THR A 163 1.05 7.42 1.85
N ILE A 164 0.87 8.35 2.80
CA ILE A 164 1.77 9.50 3.02
C ILE A 164 2.01 10.27 1.71
N GLY A 165 0.92 10.65 1.02
CA GLY A 165 0.98 11.38 -0.26
C GLY A 165 1.32 10.52 -1.47
N VAL A 166 1.79 9.29 -1.30
CA VAL A 166 2.18 8.40 -2.41
C VAL A 166 1.00 7.56 -2.88
N ILE A 167 0.54 7.83 -4.09
CA ILE A 167 -0.48 7.04 -4.81
C ILE A 167 0.24 5.87 -5.45
N ASP A 168 -0.09 4.66 -5.00
CA ASP A 168 0.47 3.44 -5.56
C ASP A 168 -0.22 3.08 -6.87
N VAL A 169 0.55 2.78 -7.92
CA VAL A 169 0.05 2.24 -9.18
C VAL A 169 0.82 0.96 -9.47
N SER A 170 0.12 -0.16 -9.54
CA SER A 170 0.69 -1.49 -9.73
C SER A 170 0.57 -1.96 -11.19
N ASP A 171 1.33 -3.00 -11.55
CA ASP A 171 1.33 -3.58 -12.90
C ASP A 171 1.51 -2.53 -14.01
N CYS A 172 2.46 -1.62 -13.76
CA CYS A 172 2.78 -0.57 -14.69
C CYS A 172 3.56 -1.10 -15.90
N GLU A 173 3.19 -0.59 -17.07
CA GLU A 173 3.87 -0.81 -18.34
C GLU A 173 4.09 0.53 -19.04
N VAL A 174 5.30 0.75 -19.55
CA VAL A 174 5.62 1.92 -20.37
C VAL A 174 5.13 1.67 -21.79
N ILE A 175 4.30 2.59 -22.31
CA ILE A 175 3.79 2.53 -23.68
C ILE A 175 4.84 3.19 -24.59
N LYS A 176 5.23 2.48 -25.66
CA LYS A 176 6.14 2.98 -26.70
C LYS A 176 5.37 3.65 -27.82
#